data_AF-A0AB34KF48-F1
#
_entry.id   AF-A0AB34KF48-F1
#
_cell.length_a   1.000
_cell.length_b   1.000
_cell.length_c   1.000
_cell.angle_alpha   90.00
_cell.angle_beta   90.00
_cell.angle_gamma   90.00
#
_symmetry.space_group_name_H-M   'P 1'
#
loop_
_entity.id
_entity.type
_entity.pdbx_description
1 polymer ?
#
loop_
_entity_poly.entity_id
_entity_poly.type
_entity_poly.pdbx_seq_one_letter_code
_entity_poly.pdbx_strand_id
1 'polypeptide(L)'
;MKVTINSFKAVATWKWDLPEESDDTCGICRVNFEGTCSKCKFPGDDCPIIVGECRHCFHMHCISDWISSDASQGKCPMCRQPFREKMADHPPRTPAVAATPRTPTTAAT
;
A
#
# COMPACT_ATOMS: atom_id res chain seq x y z
N MET A 1 23.48 35.13 -2.10
CA MET A 1 23.55 34.51 -0.76
C MET A 1 23.59 33.00 -0.94
N LYS A 2 24.53 32.28 -0.32
CA LYS A 2 24.74 30.82 -0.50
C LYS A 2 24.50 30.12 0.83
N VAL A 3 23.57 29.18 0.87
CA VAL A 3 23.26 28.37 2.06
C VAL A 3 23.81 26.97 1.84
N THR A 4 24.54 26.43 2.83
CA THR A 4 25.11 25.07 2.82
C THR A 4 24.47 24.25 3.94
N ILE A 5 23.89 23.09 3.58
CA ILE A 5 23.33 22.13 4.55
C ILE A 5 24.45 21.19 4.99
N ASN A 6 24.77 21.20 6.28
CA ASN A 6 25.87 20.40 6.83
C ASN A 6 25.45 18.97 7.21
N SER A 7 24.16 18.76 7.53
CA SER A 7 23.61 17.47 7.92
C SER A 7 22.10 17.46 7.71
N PHE A 8 21.56 16.33 7.25
CA PHE A 8 20.12 16.13 7.08
C PHE A 8 19.71 14.78 7.68
N LYS A 9 18.69 14.79 8.53
CA LYS A 9 18.09 13.58 9.11
C LYS A 9 16.63 13.51 8.68
N ALA A 10 16.37 12.72 7.65
CA ALA A 10 15.03 12.55 7.10
C ALA A 10 14.23 11.54 7.92
N VAL A 11 12.93 11.80 8.06
CA VAL A 11 11.94 10.83 8.52
C VAL A 11 10.86 10.80 7.45
N ALA A 12 10.43 9.61 7.07
CA ALA A 12 9.39 9.41 6.07
C ALA A 12 8.41 8.34 6.54
N THR A 13 7.16 8.48 6.11
CA THR A 13 6.12 7.45 6.21
C THR A 13 5.79 7.01 4.79
N TRP A 14 5.66 5.71 4.58
CA TRP A 14 5.13 5.19 3.31
C TRP A 14 3.61 5.39 3.28
N LYS A 15 3.04 5.37 2.08
CA LYS A 15 1.61 5.32 1.82
C LYS A 15 1.38 4.47 0.59
N TRP A 16 0.19 3.88 0.48
CA TRP A 16 -0.20 3.20 -0.76
C TRP A 16 -0.38 4.20 -1.90
N ASP A 17 0.16 3.86 -3.08
CA ASP A 17 -0.08 4.59 -4.32
C ASP A 17 -1.42 4.16 -4.92
N LEU A 18 -2.50 4.76 -4.43
CA LEU A 18 -3.88 4.46 -4.83
C LEU A 18 -4.40 5.49 -5.84
N PRO A 19 -5.41 5.14 -6.66
CA PRO A 19 -6.08 6.11 -7.52
C PRO A 19 -6.55 7.33 -6.71
N GLU A 20 -6.32 8.53 -7.23
CA GLU A 20 -6.63 9.81 -6.56
C GLU A 20 -8.11 9.96 -6.18
N GLU A 21 -8.99 9.28 -6.93
CA GLU A 21 -10.45 9.26 -6.73
C GLU A 21 -10.93 8.19 -5.73
N SER A 22 -10.03 7.38 -5.17
CA SER A 22 -10.37 6.28 -4.26
C SER A 22 -10.23 6.70 -2.80
N ASP A 23 -11.17 6.27 -1.95
CA ASP A 23 -11.12 6.53 -0.51
C ASP A 23 -9.91 5.85 0.15
N ASP A 24 -9.36 6.41 1.23
CA ASP A 24 -8.27 5.81 2.03
C ASP A 24 -8.70 4.60 2.89
N THR A 25 -9.92 4.10 2.69
CA THR A 25 -10.58 3.10 3.51
C THR A 25 -11.17 1.99 2.65
N CYS A 26 -11.04 0.75 3.11
CA CYS A 26 -11.64 -0.38 2.42
C CYS A 26 -13.18 -0.33 2.49
N GLY A 27 -13.85 -0.37 1.34
CA GLY A 27 -15.32 -0.31 1.26
C GLY A 27 -16.06 -1.50 1.93
N ILE A 28 -15.36 -2.60 2.20
CA ILE A 28 -15.90 -3.83 2.81
C ILE A 28 -15.71 -3.82 4.33
N CYS A 29 -14.46 -3.79 4.83
CA CYS A 29 -14.18 -3.86 6.27
C CYS A 29 -14.16 -2.48 6.96
N ARG A 30 -14.23 -1.38 6.20
CA ARG A 30 -14.21 0.01 6.69
C ARG A 30 -12.96 0.38 7.52
N VAL A 31 -11.86 -0.35 7.33
CA VAL A 31 -10.55 -0.05 7.94
C VAL A 31 -9.66 0.68 6.93
N ASN A 32 -8.82 1.60 7.42
CA ASN A 32 -7.82 2.31 6.62
C ASN A 32 -6.81 1.36 5.97
N PHE A 33 -6.37 1.68 4.75
CA PHE A 33 -5.39 0.88 4.02
C PHE A 33 -3.98 0.88 4.63
N GLU A 34 -3.66 1.88 5.44
CA GLU A 34 -2.42 1.92 6.23
C GLU A 34 -2.42 0.89 7.39
N GLY A 35 -3.59 0.33 7.71
CA GLY A 35 -3.77 -0.76 8.66
C GLY A 35 -4.00 -2.10 7.98
N THR A 36 -4.26 -3.12 8.78
CA THR A 36 -4.64 -4.44 8.27
C THR A 36 -6.15 -4.64 8.26
N CYS A 37 -6.64 -5.51 7.38
CA CYS A 37 -8.03 -5.96 7.46
C CYS A 37 -8.32 -6.65 8.80
N SER A 38 -9.60 -6.78 9.16
CA SER A 38 -10.04 -7.35 10.44
C SER A 38 -9.61 -8.80 10.70
N LYS A 39 -9.18 -9.53 9.67
CA LYS A 39 -8.64 -10.90 9.79
C LYS A 39 -7.13 -10.93 10.08
N CYS A 40 -6.41 -9.88 9.73
CA CYS A 40 -4.96 -9.81 9.82
C CYS A 40 -4.54 -9.05 11.08
N LYS A 41 -3.69 -9.66 11.90
CA LYS A 41 -3.24 -9.09 13.18
C LYS A 41 -2.07 -8.14 13.05
N PHE A 42 -1.16 -8.38 12.11
CA PHE A 42 0.06 -7.60 11.94
C PHE A 42 0.20 -7.14 10.48
N PRO A 43 0.62 -5.88 10.25
CA PRO A 43 0.91 -5.40 8.90
C PRO A 43 2.10 -6.17 8.31
N GLY A 44 2.00 -6.53 7.02
CA GLY A 44 2.98 -7.33 6.31
C GLY A 44 2.47 -7.70 4.90
N ASP A 45 3.18 -8.63 4.24
CA ASP A 45 2.87 -9.09 2.89
C ASP A 45 1.55 -9.89 2.80
N ASP A 46 0.94 -10.22 3.94
CA ASP A 46 -0.26 -11.06 4.03
C ASP A 46 -1.56 -10.32 3.64
N CYS A 47 -1.57 -8.99 3.55
CA CYS A 47 -2.80 -8.22 3.28
C CYS A 47 -2.57 -7.08 2.27
N PRO A 48 -2.19 -7.38 1.02
CA PRO A 48 -1.98 -6.35 0.01
C PRO A 48 -3.29 -5.66 -0.38
N ILE A 49 -3.18 -4.45 -0.91
CA ILE A 49 -4.30 -3.70 -1.47
C ILE A 49 -4.49 -4.10 -2.93
N ILE A 50 -5.74 -4.43 -3.27
CA ILE A 50 -6.16 -4.82 -4.61
C ILE A 50 -7.03 -3.71 -5.17
N VAL A 51 -6.68 -3.29 -6.38
CA VAL A 51 -7.40 -2.27 -7.13
C VAL A 51 -8.11 -2.96 -8.29
N GLY A 52 -9.42 -2.77 -8.39
CA GLY A 52 -10.17 -3.26 -9.54
C GLY A 52 -9.94 -2.40 -10.78
N GLU A 53 -10.22 -2.94 -11.97
CA GLU A 53 -10.34 -2.15 -13.22
C GLU A 53 -11.36 -0.99 -13.07
N CYS A 54 -12.38 -1.22 -12.22
CA CYS A 54 -13.36 -0.22 -11.83
C CYS A 54 -12.84 0.86 -10.85
N ARG A 55 -11.53 0.90 -10.57
CA ARG A 55 -10.82 1.83 -9.67
C ARG A 55 -11.22 1.80 -8.20
N HIS A 56 -11.98 0.80 -7.77
CA HIS A 56 -12.27 0.57 -6.36
C HIS A 56 -11.17 -0.25 -5.70
N CYS A 57 -10.75 0.17 -4.51
CA CYS A 57 -9.66 -0.42 -3.75
C CYS A 57 -10.21 -1.23 -2.57
N PHE A 58 -9.62 -2.40 -2.31
CA PHE A 58 -9.99 -3.27 -1.20
C PHE A 58 -8.77 -4.00 -0.65
N HIS A 59 -8.81 -4.43 0.62
CA HIS A 59 -7.86 -5.43 1.10
C HIS A 59 -8.10 -6.75 0.37
N MET A 60 -7.02 -7.47 0.05
CA MET A 60 -7.07 -8.79 -0.61
C MET A 60 -8.09 -9.73 0.03
N HIS A 61 -7.98 -10.02 1.34
CA HIS A 61 -8.90 -10.92 2.02
C HIS A 61 -10.36 -10.47 1.91
N CYS A 62 -10.62 -9.16 2.02
CA CYS A 62 -11.97 -8.63 1.94
C CYS A 62 -12.60 -8.87 0.56
N ILE A 63 -11.86 -8.60 -0.51
CA ILE A 63 -12.38 -8.76 -1.86
C ILE A 63 -12.44 -10.21 -2.31
N SER A 64 -11.45 -11.03 -1.93
CA SER A 64 -11.45 -12.46 -2.23
C SER A 64 -12.62 -13.18 -1.55
N ASP A 65 -12.88 -12.91 -0.27
CA ASP A 65 -14.04 -13.47 0.44
C ASP A 65 -15.36 -13.04 -0.22
N TRP A 66 -15.45 -11.77 -0.62
CA TRP A 66 -16.65 -11.23 -1.26
C TRP A 66 -16.94 -11.92 -2.58
N ILE A 67 -15.95 -12.01 -3.48
CA ILE A 67 -16.10 -12.63 -4.80
C ILE A 67 -16.35 -14.14 -4.70
N SER A 68 -15.79 -14.79 -3.68
CA SER A 68 -16.04 -16.22 -3.41
C SER A 68 -17.47 -16.50 -2.94
N SER A 69 -18.18 -15.48 -2.45
CA SER A 69 -19.59 -15.60 -2.07
C SER A 69 -20.49 -15.60 -3.30
N ASP A 70 -21.35 -16.61 -3.42
CA ASP A 70 -22.27 -16.80 -4.56
C ASP A 70 -23.21 -15.59 -4.78
N ALA A 71 -23.61 -14.92 -3.67
CA ALA A 71 -24.44 -13.73 -3.70
C ALA A 71 -23.80 -12.53 -4.41
N SER A 72 -22.47 -12.47 -4.47
CA SER A 72 -21.75 -11.37 -5.13
C SER A 72 -21.84 -11.46 -6.65
N GLN A 73 -22.07 -12.66 -7.21
CA GLN A 73 -21.99 -12.94 -8.64
C GLN A 73 -20.67 -12.45 -9.29
N GLY A 74 -19.57 -12.42 -8.52
CA GLY A 74 -18.28 -11.90 -8.97
C GLY A 74 -18.27 -10.39 -9.26
N LYS A 75 -19.18 -9.62 -8.66
CA LYS A 75 -19.31 -8.17 -8.88
C LYS A 75 -18.66 -7.37 -7.76
N CYS A 76 -18.14 -6.20 -8.14
CA CYS A 76 -17.61 -5.20 -7.21
C CYS A 76 -18.70 -4.74 -6.22
N PRO A 77 -18.41 -4.69 -4.90
CA PRO A 77 -19.38 -4.23 -3.89
C PRO A 77 -19.89 -2.80 -4.11
N MET A 78 -19.08 -1.93 -4.71
CA MET A 78 -19.36 -0.50 -4.83
C MET A 78 -20.15 -0.16 -6.11
N CYS A 79 -19.72 -0.68 -7.26
CA CYS A 79 -20.30 -0.32 -8.56
C CYS A 79 -21.07 -1.45 -9.25
N ARG A 80 -21.10 -2.66 -8.67
CA ARG A 80 -21.78 -3.86 -9.20
C ARG A 80 -21.33 -4.31 -10.60
N GLN A 81 -20.23 -3.77 -11.11
CA GLN A 81 -19.58 -4.26 -12.33
C GLN A 81 -18.82 -5.56 -12.04
N PRO A 82 -18.65 -6.47 -13.02
CA PRO A 82 -17.79 -7.63 -12.87
C PRO A 82 -16.41 -7.21 -12.36
N PHE A 83 -15.96 -7.80 -11.25
CA PHE A 83 -14.70 -7.41 -10.65
C PHE A 83 -13.54 -8.10 -11.39
N ARG A 84 -12.57 -7.29 -11.80
CA ARG A 84 -11.31 -7.73 -12.39
C ARG A 84 -10.19 -6.96 -11.73
N GLU A 85 -9.17 -7.66 -11.27
CA GLU A 85 -8.01 -7.05 -10.66
C GLU A 85 -7.19 -6.32 -11.71
N LYS A 86 -6.84 -5.07 -11.44
CA LYS A 86 -5.87 -4.34 -12.24
C LYS A 86 -4.50 -4.87 -11.84
N MET A 87 -3.79 -5.56 -12.74
CA MET A 87 -2.38 -5.88 -12.51
C MET A 87 -1.64 -4.57 -12.24
N ALA A 88 -1.07 -4.44 -11.06
CA ALA A 88 -0.19 -3.32 -10.77
C ALA A 88 1.05 -3.47 -11.66
N ASP A 89 1.28 -2.51 -12.54
CA ASP A 89 2.60 -2.32 -13.18
C ASP A 89 3.57 -1.91 -12.07
N HIS A 90 4.03 -2.89 -11.30
CA HIS A 90 5.08 -2.67 -10.31
C HIS A 90 6.40 -2.59 -11.10
N PRO A 91 7.04 -1.41 -11.25
CA PRO A 91 8.40 -1.36 -11.80
C PRO A 91 9.30 -2.27 -10.94
N PRO A 92 10.24 -3.05 -11.50
CA PRO A 92 11.00 -4.05 -10.76
C PRO A 92 11.49 -3.47 -9.43
N ARG A 93 11.16 -4.16 -8.33
CA ARG A 93 11.45 -3.74 -6.95
C ARG A 93 12.92 -3.39 -6.87
N THR A 94 13.25 -2.10 -6.94
CA THR A 94 14.62 -1.64 -6.77
C THR A 94 15.03 -2.14 -5.39
N PRO A 95 16.13 -2.91 -5.27
CA PRO A 95 16.52 -3.45 -3.98
C PRO A 95 16.64 -2.30 -2.99
N ALA A 96 16.05 -2.51 -1.82
CA ALA A 96 16.02 -1.54 -0.73
C ALA A 96 17.42 -0.95 -0.53
N VAL A 97 17.51 0.36 -0.77
CA VAL A 97 18.48 1.32 -0.24
C VAL A 97 19.88 0.74 -0.02
N ALA A 98 20.77 1.01 -0.99
CA ALA A 98 22.21 0.87 -0.79
C ALA A 98 22.62 1.46 0.56
N ALA A 99 23.25 0.63 1.38
CA ALA A 99 23.75 0.96 2.70
C ALA A 99 24.44 2.34 2.69
N THR A 100 23.93 3.25 3.50
CA THR A 100 24.55 4.56 3.69
C THR A 100 25.97 4.33 4.24
N PRO A 101 27.03 4.92 3.65
CA PRO A 101 28.38 4.77 4.19
C PRO A 101 28.42 5.35 5.61
N ARG A 102 28.72 4.50 6.59
CA ARG A 102 28.99 4.94 7.96
C ARG A 102 30.24 5.82 7.90
N THR A 103 30.10 7.12 8.13
CA THR A 103 31.24 8.03 8.27
C THR A 103 32.11 7.56 9.43
N PRO A 104 33.44 7.41 9.27
CA PRO A 104 34.31 7.07 10.38
C PRO A 104 34.38 8.25 11.34
N THR A 105 33.98 8.02 12.58
CA THR A 105 34.28 8.91 13.70
C THR A 105 35.79 8.96 13.86
N THR A 106 36.43 10.04 13.42
CA THR A 106 37.79 10.39 13.83
C THR A 106 37.74 10.77 15.31
N ALA A 107 38.22 9.86 16.16
CA ALA A 107 38.55 10.18 17.54
C ALA A 107 39.83 11.02 17.53
N ALA A 108 39.71 12.27 17.97
CA ALA A 108 40.84 13.09 18.35
C ALA A 108 41.33 12.62 19.74
N THR A 109 42.57 12.18 19.83
CA THR A 109 43.46 12.46 20.97
C THR A 109 44.89 12.46 20.45
#